data_AF-A0A382EET7-F1
#
_entry.id   AF-A0A382EET7-F1
#
_cell.length_a   1.000
_cell.length_b   1.000
_cell.length_c   1.000
_cell.angle_alpha   90.00
_cell.angle_beta   90.00
_cell.angle_gamma   90.00
#
_symmetry.space_group_name_H-M   'P 1'
#
loop_
_entity.id
_entity.type
_entity.pdbx_description
1 polymer ?
#
loop_
_entity_poly.entity_id
_entity_poly.type
_entity_poly.pdbx_seq_one_letter_code
_entity_poly.pdbx_strand_id
1 'polypeptide(L)'
;VYPVFGGSVNGEQYEETIMQDVYPALDEAARKLKLKEVELQEDNASPHQTVREKLKKHGAERASVWVGRKAKITYVKQSAKSPDLNADDLYVWRVLNRHVQKRLWKEYRWQRKTTELMWECIQHAWEHALTPAKIECAFRLMTPVMECIKAAKGGNKFTIPHTGIRKQMRAEGWDI
;
A
#
# COMPACT_ATOMS: atom_id res chain seq x y z
N VAL A 1 -3.59 8.21 19.38
CA VAL A 1 -3.62 9.62 18.97
C VAL A 1 -2.39 9.84 18.12
N TYR A 2 -2.54 9.95 16.79
CA TYR A 2 -1.40 10.23 15.92
C TYR A 2 -1.00 11.71 16.12
N PRO A 3 0.27 12.02 16.49
CA PRO A 3 0.71 13.39 16.68
C PRO A 3 0.71 14.15 15.35
N VAL A 4 0.50 15.47 15.44
CA VAL A 4 0.49 16.53 14.40
C VAL A 4 0.77 16.05 12.96
N PHE A 5 -0.25 16.09 12.10
CA PHE A 5 -0.10 15.90 10.65
C PHE A 5 0.71 17.05 10.04
N GLY A 6 1.96 16.78 9.66
CA GLY A 6 2.79 17.70 8.89
C GLY A 6 4.28 17.36 8.99
N GLY A 7 5.04 17.64 7.92
CA GLY A 7 6.48 17.42 7.85
C GLY A 7 6.91 16.32 6.86
N SER A 8 8.21 16.24 6.60
CA SER A 8 8.82 15.18 5.79
C SER A 8 9.23 14.01 6.68
N VAL A 9 8.97 12.78 6.25
CA VAL A 9 9.48 11.57 6.92
C VAL A 9 10.97 11.43 6.62
N ASN A 10 11.80 11.31 7.65
CA ASN A 10 13.23 10.98 7.51
C ASN A 10 13.48 9.47 7.71
N GLY A 11 14.73 9.02 7.55
CA GLY A 11 15.07 7.59 7.67
C GLY A 11 14.82 7.00 9.06
N GLU A 12 15.04 7.78 10.13
CA GLU A 12 14.82 7.33 11.52
C GLU A 12 13.33 7.14 11.81
N GLN A 13 12.50 8.13 11.46
CA GLN A 13 11.05 8.05 11.60
C GLN A 13 10.46 6.91 10.76
N TYR A 14 11.01 6.68 9.56
CA TYR A 14 10.61 5.57 8.72
C TYR A 14 10.97 4.22 9.37
N GLU A 15 12.19 4.06 9.85
CA GLU A 15 12.64 2.86 10.55
C GLU A 15 11.76 2.57 11.78
N GLU A 16 11.49 3.60 12.58
CA GLU A 16 10.65 3.51 13.76
C GLU A 16 9.25 3.01 13.40
N THR A 17 8.61 3.63 12.40
CA THR A 17 7.28 3.23 11.90
C THR A 17 7.28 1.77 11.43
N ILE A 18 8.32 1.36 10.70
CA ILE A 18 8.42 -0.03 10.21
C ILE A 18 8.52 -1.01 11.39
N MET A 19 9.38 -0.72 12.36
CA MET A 19 9.66 -1.62 13.48
C MET A 19 8.52 -1.68 14.50
N GLN A 20 7.86 -0.55 14.77
CA GLN A 20 6.84 -0.43 15.82
C GLN A 20 5.43 -0.73 15.31
N ASP A 21 5.10 -0.36 14.06
CA ASP A 21 3.74 -0.46 13.56
C ASP A 21 3.61 -1.54 12.46
N VAL A 22 4.43 -1.47 11.42
CA VAL A 22 4.26 -2.31 10.23
C VAL A 22 4.64 -3.76 10.52
N TYR A 23 5.81 -3.98 11.10
CA TYR A 23 6.35 -5.31 11.38
C TYR A 23 5.47 -6.14 12.33
N PRO A 24 4.91 -5.57 13.41
CA PRO A 24 3.94 -6.28 14.25
C PRO A 24 2.62 -6.58 13.53
N ALA A 25 2.10 -5.63 12.73
CA ALA A 25 0.87 -5.86 11.95
C ALA A 25 1.05 -6.99 10.93
N LEU A 26 2.22 -7.07 10.28
CA LEU A 26 2.56 -8.16 9.37
C LEU A 26 2.68 -9.50 10.08
N ASP A 27 3.27 -9.57 11.27
CA ASP A 27 3.31 -10.79 12.08
C ASP A 27 1.90 -11.27 12.44
N GLU A 28 1.01 -10.35 12.82
CA GLU A 28 -0.37 -10.68 13.13
C GLU A 28 -1.11 -11.24 11.90
N ALA A 29 -0.98 -10.58 10.75
CA ALA A 29 -1.57 -11.01 9.50
C ALA A 29 -1.02 -12.37 9.05
N ALA A 30 0.31 -12.54 9.08
CA ALA A 30 0.97 -13.79 8.73
C ALA A 30 0.54 -14.94 9.66
N ARG A 31 0.39 -14.70 10.95
CA ARG A 31 -0.13 -15.69 11.91
C ARG A 31 -1.56 -16.11 11.56
N LYS A 32 -2.45 -15.16 11.23
CA LYS A 32 -3.84 -15.45 10.84
C LYS A 32 -3.90 -16.27 9.55
N LEU A 33 -3.03 -15.94 8.59
CA LEU A 33 -2.97 -16.58 7.27
C LEU A 33 -2.03 -17.80 7.22
N LYS A 34 -1.37 -18.14 8.34
CA LYS A 34 -0.37 -19.22 8.44
C LYS A 34 0.79 -19.07 7.43
N LEU A 35 1.19 -17.84 7.16
CA LEU A 35 2.32 -17.52 6.28
C LEU A 35 3.64 -17.63 7.03
N LYS A 36 4.66 -18.14 6.35
CA LYS A 36 6.04 -18.21 6.86
C LYS A 36 6.88 -17.02 6.42
N GLU A 37 6.52 -16.41 5.30
CA GLU A 37 7.25 -15.34 4.65
C GLU A 37 6.28 -14.30 4.11
N VAL A 38 6.69 -13.04 4.17
CA VAL A 38 5.97 -11.87 3.66
C VAL A 38 6.94 -11.04 2.83
N GLU A 39 6.49 -10.66 1.64
CA GLU A 39 7.19 -9.74 0.76
C GLU A 39 6.73 -8.30 1.03
N LEU A 40 7.66 -7.42 1.36
CA LEU A 40 7.43 -5.99 1.54
C LEU A 40 7.98 -5.22 0.33
N GLN A 41 7.12 -4.45 -0.33
CA GLN A 41 7.48 -3.57 -1.43
C GLN A 41 7.43 -2.12 -0.97
N GLU A 42 8.45 -1.35 -1.32
CA GLU A 42 8.55 0.09 -1.06
C GLU A 42 9.22 0.77 -2.26
N ASP A 43 8.98 2.07 -2.46
CA ASP A 43 9.65 2.83 -3.51
C ASP A 43 11.11 3.17 -3.14
N ASN A 44 11.81 3.91 -4.02
CA ASN A 44 13.20 4.33 -3.78
C ASN A 44 13.31 5.74 -3.17
N ALA A 45 12.36 6.19 -2.34
CA ALA A 45 12.51 7.44 -1.61
C ALA A 45 13.76 7.40 -0.71
N SER A 46 14.43 8.55 -0.53
CA SER A 46 15.68 8.63 0.23
C SER A 46 15.59 8.05 1.65
N PRO A 47 14.52 8.34 2.45
CA PRO A 47 14.34 7.74 3.78
C PRO A 47 14.38 6.21 3.76
N HIS A 48 13.73 5.58 2.78
CA HIS A 48 13.71 4.12 2.65
C HIS A 48 15.13 3.60 2.38
N GLN A 49 15.82 4.19 1.41
CA GLN A 49 17.17 3.76 1.02
C GLN A 49 18.17 3.81 2.17
N THR A 50 18.10 4.85 3.02
CA THR A 50 19.04 5.04 4.14
C THR A 50 18.98 3.89 5.15
N VAL A 51 17.80 3.32 5.41
CA VAL A 51 17.61 2.29 6.46
C VAL A 51 17.30 0.89 5.90
N ARG A 52 17.10 0.76 4.59
CA ARG A 52 16.69 -0.49 3.92
C ARG A 52 17.55 -1.69 4.27
N GLU A 53 18.87 -1.58 4.21
CA GLU A 53 19.75 -2.73 4.47
C GLU A 53 19.67 -3.19 5.93
N LYS A 54 19.53 -2.25 6.87
CA LYS A 54 19.30 -2.55 8.28
C LYS A 54 17.96 -3.26 8.47
N LEU A 55 16.89 -2.77 7.85
CA LEU A 55 15.55 -3.35 7.92
C LEU A 55 15.46 -4.73 7.25
N LYS A 56 16.12 -4.92 6.10
CA LYS A 56 16.23 -6.21 5.41
C LYS A 56 16.90 -7.25 6.28
N LYS A 57 18.03 -6.91 6.91
CA LYS A 57 18.73 -7.80 7.82
C LYS A 57 17.83 -8.22 8.97
N HIS A 58 17.18 -7.25 9.64
CA HIS A 58 16.21 -7.53 10.70
C HIS A 58 15.05 -8.41 10.21
N GLY A 59 14.47 -8.10 9.04
CA GLY A 59 13.36 -8.85 8.45
C GLY A 59 13.72 -10.32 8.16
N ALA A 60 14.92 -10.57 7.66
CA ALA A 60 15.41 -11.92 7.35
C ALA A 60 15.71 -12.74 8.62
N GLU A 61 16.27 -12.12 9.66
CA GLU A 61 16.68 -12.78 10.91
C GLU A 61 15.49 -13.18 11.81
N ARG A 62 14.29 -12.62 11.57
CA ARG A 62 13.06 -12.93 12.31
C ARG A 62 12.56 -14.37 12.18
N ALA A 63 13.01 -15.09 11.15
CA ALA A 63 12.61 -16.47 10.89
C ALA A 63 13.20 -17.50 11.87
N SER A 64 14.08 -17.09 12.77
CA SER A 64 14.97 -17.99 13.52
C SER A 64 14.45 -18.51 14.87
N VAL A 65 13.24 -18.14 15.29
CA VAL A 65 12.71 -18.60 16.58
C VAL A 65 11.30 -19.19 16.39
N TRP A 66 11.25 -20.52 16.28
CA TRP A 66 10.00 -21.31 16.30
C TRP A 66 9.14 -21.07 17.55
N VAL A 67 9.72 -20.42 18.56
CA VAL A 67 9.05 -19.87 19.73
C VAL A 67 8.64 -18.42 19.45
N GLY A 68 7.52 -18.21 18.75
CA GLY A 68 6.94 -16.85 18.62
C GLY A 68 6.15 -16.50 17.35
N ARG A 69 6.16 -17.34 16.30
CA ARG A 69 5.40 -17.13 15.04
C ARG A 69 5.62 -15.75 14.37
N LYS A 70 6.86 -15.28 14.28
CA LYS A 70 7.21 -14.13 13.44
C LYS A 70 7.45 -14.58 12.01
N ALA A 71 6.92 -13.85 11.04
CA ALA A 71 7.18 -14.16 9.62
C ALA A 71 8.56 -13.65 9.21
N LYS A 72 9.22 -14.36 8.31
CA LYS A 72 10.36 -13.82 7.58
C LYS A 72 9.86 -12.68 6.70
N ILE A 73 10.53 -11.53 6.73
CA ILE A 73 10.20 -10.40 5.84
C ILE A 73 11.32 -10.23 4.82
N THR A 74 10.95 -10.25 3.55
CA THR A 74 11.85 -9.98 2.43
C THR A 74 11.43 -8.71 1.71
N TYR A 75 12.41 -7.95 1.25
CA TYR A 75 12.15 -6.70 0.52
C TYR A 75 12.18 -6.96 -0.97
N VAL A 76 11.12 -6.56 -1.66
CA VAL A 76 11.00 -6.66 -3.12
C VAL A 76 11.55 -5.39 -3.76
N LYS A 77 12.26 -5.57 -4.87
CA LYS A 77 12.83 -4.47 -5.62
C LYS A 77 11.75 -3.71 -6.38
N GLN A 78 11.69 -2.40 -6.18
CA GLN A 78 10.91 -1.49 -7.00
C GLN A 78 11.80 -0.78 -8.04
N SER A 79 11.36 -0.79 -9.30
CA SER A 79 12.01 0.01 -10.36
C SER A 79 11.84 1.51 -10.09
N ALA A 80 12.90 2.29 -10.33
CA ALA A 80 12.86 3.73 -10.12
C ALA A 80 11.80 4.39 -11.02
N LYS A 81 11.13 5.45 -10.51
CA LYS A 81 10.12 6.23 -11.24
C LYS A 81 8.96 5.38 -11.80
N SER A 82 8.60 4.29 -11.13
CA SER A 82 7.58 3.33 -11.60
C SER A 82 6.38 3.24 -10.62
N PRO A 83 5.60 4.31 -10.40
CA PRO A 83 4.42 4.26 -9.51
C PRO A 83 3.34 3.30 -10.02
N ASP A 84 3.33 3.03 -11.32
CA ASP A 84 2.49 2.04 -12.00
C ASP A 84 2.79 0.58 -11.63
N LEU A 85 3.95 0.32 -11.00
CA LEU A 85 4.32 -1.00 -10.46
C LEU A 85 4.14 -1.09 -8.93
N ASN A 86 3.60 -0.06 -8.28
CA ASN A 86 3.27 -0.07 -6.86
C ASN A 86 1.74 -0.11 -6.72
N ALA A 87 1.20 -1.11 -6.01
CA ALA A 87 -0.24 -1.25 -5.81
C ALA A 87 -0.88 0.00 -5.18
N ASP A 88 -0.15 0.68 -4.30
CA ASP A 88 -0.63 1.85 -3.58
C ASP A 88 -0.91 3.02 -4.54
N ASP A 89 0.09 3.39 -5.35
CA ASP A 89 -0.01 4.46 -6.35
C ASP A 89 -0.90 4.08 -7.54
N LEU A 90 -0.83 2.83 -7.96
CA LEU A 90 -1.61 2.33 -9.09
C LEU A 90 -3.11 2.40 -8.80
N TYR A 91 -3.53 2.12 -7.55
CA TYR A 91 -4.95 1.98 -7.24
C TYR A 91 -5.39 2.41 -5.84
N VAL A 92 -4.69 2.04 -4.76
CA VAL A 92 -5.17 2.29 -3.38
C VAL A 92 -5.39 3.78 -3.12
N TRP A 93 -4.40 4.62 -3.41
CA TRP A 93 -4.51 6.08 -3.22
C TRP A 93 -5.60 6.70 -4.08
N ARG A 94 -5.90 6.14 -5.25
CA ARG A 94 -6.99 6.61 -6.13
C ARG A 94 -8.36 6.32 -5.53
N VAL A 95 -8.53 5.14 -4.91
CA VAL A 95 -9.76 4.78 -4.19
C VAL A 95 -9.98 5.74 -3.02
N LEU A 96 -8.95 5.95 -2.21
CA LEU A 96 -9.02 6.83 -1.04
C LEU A 96 -9.29 8.28 -1.45
N ASN A 97 -8.50 8.83 -2.37
CA ASN A 97 -8.66 10.21 -2.85
C ASN A 97 -10.05 10.45 -3.43
N ARG A 98 -10.60 9.53 -4.23
CA ARG A 98 -11.96 9.68 -4.77
C ARG A 98 -13.01 9.80 -3.68
N HIS A 99 -12.89 9.00 -2.61
CA HIS A 99 -13.84 9.03 -1.49
C HIS A 99 -13.68 10.28 -0.63
N VAL A 100 -12.43 10.65 -0.32
CA VAL A 100 -12.09 11.90 0.38
C VAL A 100 -12.69 13.11 -0.34
N GLN A 101 -12.42 13.25 -1.65
CA GLN A 101 -12.95 14.36 -2.45
C GLN A 101 -14.48 14.38 -2.48
N LYS A 102 -15.11 13.20 -2.57
CA LYS A 102 -16.57 13.08 -2.54
C LYS A 102 -17.14 13.58 -1.20
N ARG A 103 -16.58 13.18 -0.05
CA ARG A 103 -17.05 13.65 1.27
C ARG A 103 -16.81 15.15 1.43
N LEU A 104 -15.61 15.62 1.11
CA LEU A 104 -15.26 17.04 1.19
C LEU A 104 -16.21 17.92 0.37
N TRP A 105 -16.68 17.43 -0.77
CA TRP A 105 -17.63 18.14 -1.64
C TRP A 105 -19.09 17.98 -1.22
N LYS A 106 -19.54 16.80 -0.79
CA LYS A 106 -20.96 16.53 -0.51
C LYS A 106 -21.37 16.89 0.91
N GLU A 107 -20.54 16.57 1.89
CA GLU A 107 -20.86 16.69 3.32
C GLU A 107 -20.30 17.99 3.89
N TYR A 108 -19.08 18.35 3.49
CA TYR A 108 -18.33 19.45 4.10
C TYR A 108 -18.19 20.67 3.20
N ARG A 109 -18.94 20.77 2.10
CA ARG A 109 -18.76 21.78 1.04
C ARG A 109 -18.50 23.20 1.56
N TRP A 110 -19.32 23.60 2.52
CA TRP A 110 -19.38 24.97 3.05
C TRP A 110 -18.59 25.14 4.35
N GLN A 111 -17.84 24.11 4.77
CA GLN A 111 -17.02 24.14 5.97
C GLN A 111 -15.55 24.47 5.61
N ARG A 112 -14.85 25.14 6.53
CA ARG A 112 -13.40 25.38 6.41
C ARG A 112 -12.66 24.03 6.39
N LYS A 113 -11.73 23.88 5.44
CA LYS A 113 -10.94 22.65 5.31
C LYS A 113 -9.72 22.73 6.22
N THR A 114 -9.75 22.00 7.33
CA THR A 114 -8.61 21.87 8.25
C THR A 114 -7.92 20.52 8.07
N THR A 115 -6.74 20.37 8.66
CA THR A 115 -5.97 19.13 8.72
C THR A 115 -6.73 18.02 9.43
N GLU A 116 -7.47 18.35 10.48
CA GLU A 116 -8.28 17.40 11.26
C GLU A 116 -9.44 16.88 10.42
N LEU A 117 -10.12 17.76 9.70
CA LEU A 117 -11.20 17.36 8.78
C LEU A 117 -10.66 16.51 7.63
N MET A 118 -9.48 16.84 7.10
CA MET A 118 -8.82 16.02 6.08
C MET A 118 -8.52 14.61 6.63
N TRP A 119 -7.97 14.53 7.84
CA TRP A 119 -7.68 13.26 8.49
C TRP A 119 -8.94 12.43 8.73
N GLU A 120 -10.02 13.03 9.21
CA GLU A 120 -11.32 12.37 9.38
C GLU A 120 -11.84 11.79 8.04
N CYS A 121 -11.70 12.55 6.95
CA CYS A 121 -12.09 12.09 5.62
C CYS A 121 -11.24 10.90 5.15
N ILE A 122 -9.93 10.92 5.42
CA ILE A 122 -9.00 9.83 5.09
C ILE A 122 -9.34 8.57 5.89
N GLN A 123 -9.54 8.69 7.20
CA GLN A 123 -9.92 7.57 8.07
C GLN A 123 -11.23 6.93 7.61
N HIS A 124 -12.25 7.74 7.32
CA HIS A 124 -13.51 7.20 6.79
C HIS A 124 -13.33 6.53 5.42
N ALA A 125 -12.46 7.06 4.55
CA ALA A 125 -12.17 6.40 3.27
C ALA A 125 -11.46 5.05 3.48
N TRP A 126 -10.54 4.98 4.44
CA TRP A 126 -9.87 3.75 4.82
C TRP A 126 -10.87 2.70 5.32
N GLU A 127 -11.74 3.07 6.26
CA GLU A 127 -12.68 2.15 6.90
C GLU A 127 -13.82 1.70 6.00
N HIS A 128 -14.31 2.58 5.12
CA HIS A 128 -15.55 2.33 4.38
C HIS A 128 -15.37 2.25 2.86
N ALA A 129 -14.32 2.85 2.31
CA ALA A 129 -14.10 2.85 0.87
C ALA A 129 -13.11 1.78 0.44
N LEU A 130 -12.08 1.47 1.22
CA LEU A 130 -11.05 0.50 0.86
C LEU A 130 -11.44 -0.94 1.26
N THR A 131 -12.34 -1.54 0.48
CA THR A 131 -12.80 -2.92 0.71
C THR A 131 -11.76 -3.95 0.28
N PRO A 132 -11.80 -5.20 0.81
CA PRO A 132 -10.94 -6.29 0.35
C PRO A 132 -10.98 -6.49 -1.16
N ALA A 133 -12.15 -6.39 -1.79
CA ALA A 133 -12.31 -6.49 -3.24
C ALA A 133 -11.56 -5.37 -4.00
N LYS A 134 -11.45 -4.16 -3.44
CA LYS A 134 -10.68 -3.08 -4.06
C LYS A 134 -9.18 -3.27 -3.88
N ILE A 135 -8.74 -3.86 -2.78
CA ILE A 135 -7.33 -4.24 -2.58
C ILE A 135 -6.95 -5.34 -3.58
N GLU A 136 -7.79 -6.37 -3.72
CA GLU A 136 -7.59 -7.43 -4.72
C GLU A 136 -7.52 -6.88 -6.15
N CYS A 137 -8.39 -5.93 -6.49
CA CYS A 137 -8.32 -5.22 -7.78
C CYS A 137 -6.96 -4.54 -8.00
N ALA A 138 -6.35 -3.95 -6.97
CA ALA A 138 -5.06 -3.28 -7.08
C ALA A 138 -3.98 -4.27 -7.53
N PHE A 139 -3.90 -5.43 -6.87
CA PHE A 139 -2.94 -6.48 -7.21
C PHE A 139 -3.22 -7.11 -8.58
N ARG A 140 -4.47 -7.42 -8.90
CA ARG A 140 -4.83 -7.97 -10.23
C ARG A 140 -4.53 -7.00 -11.37
N LEU A 141 -4.56 -5.70 -11.13
CA LEU A 141 -4.25 -4.68 -12.14
C LEU A 141 -2.75 -4.59 -12.45
N MET A 142 -1.88 -5.06 -11.56
CA MET A 142 -0.43 -5.03 -11.79
C MET A 142 -0.03 -5.87 -13.00
N THR A 143 -0.58 -7.07 -13.17
CA THR A 143 -0.24 -7.97 -14.28
C THR A 143 -0.47 -7.36 -15.66
N PRO A 144 -1.66 -6.87 -16.02
CA PRO A 144 -1.87 -6.27 -17.33
C PRO A 144 -1.10 -4.94 -17.51
N VAL A 145 -0.82 -4.21 -16.43
CA VAL A 145 0.06 -3.04 -16.50
C VAL A 145 1.51 -3.45 -16.82
N MET A 146 2.02 -4.51 -16.19
CA MET A 146 3.33 -5.08 -16.52
C MET A 146 3.43 -5.50 -18.00
N GLU A 147 2.36 -6.07 -18.56
CA GLU A 147 2.29 -6.40 -19.99
C GLU A 147 2.35 -5.15 -20.88
N CYS A 148 1.65 -4.07 -20.51
CA CYS A 148 1.74 -2.79 -21.22
C CYS A 148 3.16 -2.20 -21.18
N ILE A 149 3.81 -2.21 -20.01
CA ILE A 149 5.20 -1.74 -19.85
C ILE A 149 6.14 -2.58 -20.71
N LYS A 150 5.97 -3.91 -20.72
CA LYS A 150 6.77 -4.81 -21.56
C LYS A 150 6.59 -4.51 -23.04
N ALA A 151 5.35 -4.33 -23.50
CA ALA A 151 5.05 -3.95 -24.88
C ALA A 151 5.64 -2.58 -25.25
N ALA A 152 5.67 -1.64 -24.30
CA ALA A 152 6.28 -0.33 -24.42
C ALA A 152 7.80 -0.33 -24.18
N LYS A 153 8.44 -1.51 -24.04
CA LYS A 153 9.90 -1.67 -23.80
C LYS A 153 10.40 -0.87 -22.58
N GLY A 154 9.62 -0.85 -21.51
CA GLY A 154 9.93 -0.08 -20.29
C GLY A 154 9.46 1.38 -20.33
N GLY A 155 8.84 1.83 -21.43
CA GLY A 155 8.21 3.15 -21.52
C GLY A 155 6.89 3.22 -20.76
N ASN A 156 6.48 4.44 -20.41
CA ASN A 156 5.22 4.75 -19.71
C ASN A 156 4.12 5.29 -20.64
N LYS A 157 4.33 5.24 -21.96
CA LYS A 157 3.37 5.70 -22.96
C LYS A 157 2.31 4.63 -23.23
N PHE A 158 1.49 4.37 -22.22
CA PHE A 158 0.33 3.48 -22.33
C PHE A 158 -0.81 4.00 -21.44
N THR A 159 -2.03 3.61 -21.77
CA THR A 159 -3.18 3.82 -20.90
C THR A 159 -3.35 2.58 -20.05
N ILE A 160 -3.66 2.77 -18.76
CA ILE A 160 -3.97 1.64 -17.88
C ILE A 160 -5.15 0.87 -18.48
N PRO A 161 -4.99 -0.44 -18.74
CA PRO A 161 -5.94 -1.18 -19.55
C PRO A 161 -7.26 -1.40 -18.81
N HIS A 162 -8.38 -1.29 -19.54
CA HIS A 162 -9.71 -1.67 -19.07
C HIS A 162 -9.92 -3.17 -19.24
N THR A 163 -9.38 -3.97 -18.32
CA THR A 163 -9.25 -5.43 -18.48
C THR A 163 -10.46 -6.26 -18.06
N GLY A 164 -11.55 -5.62 -17.61
CA GLY A 164 -12.71 -6.35 -17.11
C GLY A 164 -12.44 -7.12 -15.81
N ILE A 165 -11.35 -6.84 -15.08
CA ILE A 165 -11.01 -7.48 -13.79
C ILE A 165 -12.21 -7.54 -12.85
N ARG A 166 -12.99 -6.46 -12.74
CA ARG A 166 -14.19 -6.44 -11.89
C ARG A 166 -15.26 -7.43 -12.35
N LYS A 167 -15.43 -7.61 -13.67
CA LYS A 167 -16.36 -8.60 -14.23
C LYS A 167 -15.91 -10.02 -13.90
N GLN A 168 -14.61 -10.29 -14.03
CA GLN A 168 -14.03 -11.58 -13.65
C GLN A 168 -14.22 -11.85 -12.15
N MET A 169 -13.89 -10.88 -11.30
CA MET A 169 -14.05 -11.01 -9.84
C MET A 169 -15.51 -11.29 -9.44
N ARG A 170 -16.49 -10.64 -10.08
CA ARG A 170 -17.91 -10.97 -9.86
C ARG A 170 -18.25 -12.41 -10.23
N ALA A 171 -17.69 -12.93 -11.32
CA ALA A 171 -17.87 -14.33 -11.72
C ALA A 171 -17.22 -15.31 -10.72
N GLU A 172 -16.16 -14.88 -10.03
CA GLU A 172 -15.51 -15.62 -8.94
C GLU A 172 -16.21 -15.43 -7.58
N GLY A 173 -17.33 -14.70 -7.52
CA GLY A 173 -18.14 -14.53 -6.31
C GLY A 173 -17.73 -13.36 -5.41
N TRP A 174 -16.89 -12.43 -5.88
CA TRP A 174 -16.55 -11.23 -5.12
C TRP A 174 -17.68 -10.21 -5.15
N ASP A 175 -17.93 -9.58 -4.00
CA ASP A 175 -18.86 -8.44 -3.86
C ASP A 175 -18.15 -7.12 -4.25
N ILE A 176 -18.38 -6.65 -5.49
CA ILE A 176 -17.70 -5.49 -6.10
C ILE A 176 -18.57 -4.63 -7.03
#